data_AF-A0A817PDC5-F1
#
_entry.id   AF-A0A817PDC5-F1
#
_cell.length_a   1.000
_cell.length_b   1.000
_cell.length_c   1.000
_cell.angle_alpha   90.00
_cell.angle_beta   90.00
_cell.angle_gamma   90.00
#
_symmetry.space_group_name_H-M   'P 1'
#
loop_
_entity.id
_entity.type
_entity.pdbx_description
1 polymer ?
#
loop_
_entity_poly.entity_id
_entity_poly.type
_entity_poly.pdbx_seq_one_letter_code
_entity_poly.pdbx_strand_id
1 'polypeptide(L)' 'KIKKYILYELKQLEIENKICAIVSDNGRDIKKATNDIKPGLRISCIAHNINLVVQNGLGLWEKSTKKK' A
#
# COMPACT_ATOMS: atom_id res chain seq x y z
N LYS A 1 -4.84 -0.69 12.29
CA LYS A 1 -3.78 -0.09 13.14
C LYS A 1 -3.04 1.01 12.39
N ILE A 2 -2.43 0.72 11.24
CA ILE A 2 -1.68 1.68 10.40
C ILE A 2 -2.45 2.98 10.08
N LYS A 3 -3.73 2.89 9.68
CA LYS A 3 -4.56 4.08 9.38
C LYS A 3 -4.53 5.14 10.49
N LYS A 4 -4.60 4.73 11.75
CA LYS A 4 -4.63 5.66 12.91
C LYS A 4 -3.32 6.46 13.00
N TYR A 5 -2.19 5.80 12.78
CA TYR A 5 -0.88 6.46 12.79
C TYR A 5 -0.74 7.45 11.64
N ILE A 6 -1.13 7.05 10.42
CA ILE A 6 -1.10 7.96 9.26
C ILE A 6 -1.93 9.22 9.57
N LEU A 7 -3.19 9.06 9.99
CA LEU A 7 -4.04 10.21 10.31
C LEU A 7 -3.50 11.07 11.47
N TYR A 8 -2.88 10.44 12.47
CA TYR A 8 -2.25 11.17 13.57
C TYR A 8 -1.12 12.08 13.05
N GLU A 9 -0.19 11.54 12.26
CA GLU A 9 0.91 12.31 11.68
C GLU A 9 0.41 13.44 10.76
N LEU A 10 -0.54 13.14 9.87
CA LEU A 10 -1.09 14.13 8.94
C LEU A 10 -1.79 15.28 9.67
N LYS A 11 -2.40 14.99 10.82
CA LYS A 11 -3.03 15.99 11.68
C LYS A 11 -2.00 16.82 12.43
N GLN A 12 -0.94 16.21 12.95
CA GLN A 12 0.16 16.95 13.60
C GLN A 12 0.85 17.91 12.63
N LEU A 13 0.91 17.55 11.34
CA LEU A 13 1.50 18.37 10.30
C LEU A 13 0.51 19.36 9.65
N GLU A 14 -0.77 19.35 10.03
CA GLU A 14 -1.81 20.21 9.44
C GLU A 14 -1.90 20.13 7.90
N ILE A 15 -1.74 18.92 7.37
CA ILE A 15 -1.75 18.63 5.93
C ILE A 15 -2.84 17.64 5.50
N GLU A 16 -3.68 17.16 6.42
CA GLU A 16 -4.71 16.15 6.11
C GLU A 16 -5.58 16.53 4.89
N ASN A 17 -5.96 17.81 4.78
CA ASN A 17 -6.79 18.31 3.67
C ASN A 17 -5.99 18.76 2.44
N LYS A 18 -4.66 18.66 2.48
CA LYS A 18 -3.74 19.06 1.40
C LYS A 18 -3.25 17.86 0.58
N ILE A 19 -3.63 16.64 0.95
CA ILE A 19 -3.22 15.42 0.25
C ILE A 19 -4.05 15.22 -1.01
N CYS A 20 -3.37 15.18 -2.15
CA CYS A 20 -3.98 14.85 -3.44
C CYS A 20 -3.97 13.34 -3.72
N ALA A 21 -2.88 12.66 -3.33
CA ALA A 21 -2.72 11.22 -3.57
C ALA A 21 -1.80 10.58 -2.53
N ILE A 22 -1.99 9.28 -2.32
CA ILE A 22 -1.13 8.44 -1.48
C ILE A 22 -0.56 7.32 -2.34
N VAL A 23 0.76 7.27 -2.47
CA VAL A 23 1.48 6.21 -3.19
C VAL A 23 2.04 5.22 -2.18
N SER A 24 1.64 3.94 -2.26
CA SER A 24 2.19 2.90 -1.37
C SER A 24 2.27 1.54 -2.05
N ASP A 25 3.00 0.58 -1.45
CA ASP A 25 2.99 -0.82 -1.88
C ASP A 25 1.59 -1.47 -1.77
N ASN A 26 1.42 -2.65 -2.35
CA ASN A 26 0.15 -3.40 -2.38
C ASN A 26 -0.04 -4.36 -1.21
N GLY A 27 0.74 -4.21 -0.12
CA GLY A 27 0.55 -4.93 1.13
C GLY A 27 -0.88 -4.75 1.64
N ARG A 28 -1.47 -5.85 2.12
CA ARG A 28 -2.89 -5.91 2.48
C ARG A 28 -3.33 -4.79 3.43
N ASP A 29 -2.56 -4.58 4.49
CA ASP A 29 -2.93 -3.66 5.56
C ASP A 29 -2.74 -2.19 5.16
N ILE A 30 -1.66 -1.85 4.46
CA ILE A 30 -1.44 -0.48 3.97
C ILE A 30 -2.44 -0.16 2.86
N LYS A 31 -2.72 -1.11 1.97
CA LYS A 31 -3.74 -0.98 0.92
C LYS A 31 -5.10 -0.62 1.48
N LYS A 32 -5.53 -1.38 2.49
CA LYS A 32 -6.78 -1.10 3.20
C LYS A 32 -6.73 0.27 3.88
N ALA A 33 -5.66 0.56 4.62
CA ALA A 33 -5.54 1.81 5.37
C ALA A 33 -5.63 3.05 4.48
N THR A 34 -4.93 3.07 3.33
CA THR A 34 -4.87 4.23 2.44
C THR A 34 -6.11 4.37 1.56
N ASN A 35 -6.81 3.28 1.24
CA ASN A 35 -8.09 3.36 0.50
C ASN A 35 -9.17 4.08 1.30
N ASP A 36 -9.10 3.98 2.63
CA ASP A 36 -10.11 4.54 3.53
C ASP A 36 -9.76 5.96 4.02
N ILE A 37 -8.66 6.56 3.56
CA ILE A 37 -8.24 7.93 3.90
C ILE A 37 -8.71 8.87 2.79
N LYS A 38 -9.52 9.87 3.15
CA LYS A 38 -9.92 11.00 2.29
C LYS A 38 -9.40 12.29 2.92
N PRO A 39 -9.01 13.31 2.13
CA PRO A 39 -8.92 13.34 0.67
C PRO A 39 -7.68 12.60 0.13
N GLY A 40 -7.81 11.98 -1.04
CA GLY A 40 -6.66 11.45 -1.78
C GLY A 40 -6.95 10.22 -2.62
N LEU A 41 -6.41 10.17 -3.83
CA LEU A 41 -6.38 8.96 -4.67
C LEU A 41 -5.27 8.03 -4.17
N ARG A 42 -5.57 6.75 -3.93
CA ARG A 42 -4.52 5.75 -3.73
C ARG A 42 -3.92 5.35 -5.08
N ILE A 43 -2.61 5.39 -5.18
CA ILE A 43 -1.84 4.92 -6.33
C ILE A 43 -0.92 3.78 -5.87
N SER A 44 -0.80 2.72 -6.67
CA SER A 44 0.14 1.62 -6.37
C SER A 44 1.58 2.05 -6.66
N CYS A 45 2.50 1.71 -5.75
CA CYS A 45 3.91 2.02 -5.90
C CYS A 45 4.51 1.25 -7.08
N ILE A 46 5.15 1.97 -8.01
CA ILE A 46 5.76 1.39 -9.21
C ILE A 46 6.87 0.40 -8.89
N ALA A 47 7.74 0.71 -7.91
CA ALA A 47 8.82 -0.18 -7.50
C ALA A 47 8.28 -1.53 -7.00
N HIS A 48 7.18 -1.50 -6.24
CA HIS A 48 6.52 -2.71 -5.78
C HIS A 48 5.90 -3.50 -6.95
N ASN A 49 5.27 -2.83 -7.90
CA ASN A 49 4.72 -3.49 -9.10
C ASN A 49 5.81 -4.14 -9.96
N ILE A 50 6.95 -3.46 -10.18
CA ILE A 50 8.10 -4.03 -10.90
C ILE A 50 8.62 -5.27 -10.17
N ASN A 51 8.81 -5.17 -8.85
CA ASN A 51 9.24 -6.31 -8.05
C ASN A 51 8.26 -7.50 -8.14
N LEU A 52 6.95 -7.25 -8.10
CA LEU A 52 5.95 -8.31 -8.29
C LEU A 52 6.04 -8.96 -9.68
N VAL A 53 6.24 -8.16 -10.74
CA VAL A 53 6.41 -8.68 -12.10
C VAL A 53 7.67 -9.55 -12.20
N VAL A 54 8.79 -9.10 -11.66
CA VAL A 54 10.05 -9.86 -11.65
C VAL A 54 9.92 -11.15 -10.86
N GLN A 55 9.35 -11.10 -9.65
CA GLN A 55 9.13 -12.28 -8.81
C GLN A 55 8.22 -13.32 -9.49
N ASN A 56 7.15 -12.87 -10.14
CA ASN A 56 6.26 -13.74 -10.89
C ASN A 56 6.94 -14.34 -12.13
N GLY A 57 7.70 -13.55 -12.88
CA GLY A 57 8.41 -14.01 -14.07
C GLY A 57 9.51 -15.02 -13.76
N LEU A 58 10.18 -14.88 -12.62
CA LEU A 58 11.21 -15.80 -12.14
C LEU A 58 10.64 -16.98 -11.35
N GLY A 59 9.32 -17.05 -11.13
CA GLY A 59 8.69 -18.12 -10.34
C GLY A 59 9.11 -18.14 -8.86
N LEU A 60 9.61 -17.02 -8.33
CA LEU A 60 10.13 -16.92 -6.95
C LEU A 60 9.03 -16.99 -5.89
N TRP A 61 7.77 -16.83 -6.29
CA TRP A 61 6.63 -17.20 -5.46
C TRP A 61 6.30 -18.67 -5.71
N GLU A 62 6.99 -19.56 -5.00
CA GLU A 62 6.53 -20.94 -4.88
C GLU A 62 5.07 -20.90 -4.38
N LYS A 63 4.14 -21.31 -5.25
CA LYS A 63 2.83 -21.75 -4.78
C LYS A 63 3.13 -22.86 -3.78
N SER A 64 2.87 -22.63 -2.49
CA SER A 64 2.97 -23.72 -1.52
C SER A 64 2.12 -24.86 -2.06
N THR A 65 2.81 -25.90 -2.54
CA THR A 65 2.17 -27.04 -3.13
C THR A 65 1.37 -27.70 -2.03
N LYS A 66 0.05 -27.67 -2.20
CA LYS A 66 -0.98 -28.48 -1.53
C LYS A 66 -0.40 -29.54 -0.58
N LYS A 67 -0.55 -29.35 0.74
CA LYS A 67 -0.61 -30.53 1.62
C LYS A 67 -2.01 -31.13 1.45
N LYS A 68 -2.03 -32.33 0.86
CA LYS A 68 -3.17 -33.26 0.82
C LYS A 68 -3.67 -33.54 2.22
#